data_AF-A0A7X6APP7-F1
#
_entry.id   AF-A0A7X6APP7-F1
#
_cell.length_a   1.000
_cell.length_b   1.000
_cell.length_c   1.000
_cell.angle_alpha   90.00
_cell.angle_beta   90.00
_cell.angle_gamma   90.00
#
_symmetry.space_group_name_H-M   'P 1'
#
loop_
_entity.id
_entity.type
_entity.pdbx_description
1 polymer ?
#
loop_
_entity_poly.entity_id
_entity_poly.type
_entity_poly.pdbx_seq_one_letter_code
_entity_poly.pdbx_strand_id
1 'polypeptide(L)'
;ATLVTWNPDRGLAAETVEVTRRLRVTIEDIYVEGETVRRAFEVRARVEPGDSGGPVFNEAGEVAGIIYASSRARDGIAFALADTELRAALDAVEPAGVGTGRCL
;
A
#
# COMPACT_ATOMS: atom_id res chain seq x y z
N ALA A 1 -1.28 -14.62 -3.05
CA ALA A 1 -1.40 -13.29 -3.68
C ALA A 1 -0.10 -12.98 -4.40
N THR A 2 -0.07 -12.01 -5.31
CA THR A 2 1.14 -11.65 -6.06
C THR A 2 1.45 -10.17 -5.84
N LEU A 3 2.62 -9.84 -5.31
CA LEU A 3 3.11 -8.47 -5.28
C LEU A 3 3.88 -8.19 -6.56
N VAL A 4 3.56 -7.07 -7.21
CA VAL A 4 4.31 -6.55 -8.35
C VAL A 4 4.95 -5.23 -7.97
N THR A 5 6.25 -5.09 -8.22
CA THR A 5 7.01 -3.86 -7.97
C THR A 5 7.79 -3.46 -9.22
N TRP A 6 8.14 -2.18 -9.30
CA TRP A 6 8.96 -1.68 -10.38
C TRP A 6 9.97 -0.67 -9.85
N ASN A 7 11.21 -0.78 -10.31
CA ASN A 7 12.26 0.18 -10.05
C ASN A 7 13.13 0.32 -11.32
N PRO A 8 13.64 1.52 -11.66
CA PRO A 8 14.48 1.72 -12.85
C PRO A 8 15.72 0.81 -12.93
N ASP A 9 16.30 0.44 -11.79
CA ASP A 9 17.52 -0.39 -11.72
C ASP A 9 17.21 -1.88 -11.82
N ARG A 10 16.07 -2.33 -11.25
CA ARG A 10 15.68 -3.75 -11.18
C ARG A 10 14.69 -4.17 -12.26
N GLY A 11 14.03 -3.21 -12.90
CA GLY A 11 12.88 -3.45 -13.78
C GLY A 11 11.64 -3.89 -13.01
N LEU A 12 10.75 -4.58 -13.71
CA LEU A 12 9.52 -5.16 -13.16
C LEU A 12 9.85 -6.46 -12.42
N ALA A 13 9.39 -6.60 -11.18
CA ALA A 13 9.48 -7.82 -10.40
C ALA A 13 8.08 -8.27 -9.97
N ALA A 14 7.86 -9.59 -9.94
CA ALA A 14 6.64 -10.19 -9.44
C ALA A 14 7.01 -11.33 -8.49
N GLU A 15 6.46 -11.31 -7.28
CA GLU A 15 6.70 -12.33 -6.27
C GLU A 15 5.38 -12.82 -5.65
N THR A 16 5.34 -14.11 -5.30
CA THR A 16 4.21 -14.66 -4.55
C THR A 16 4.33 -14.25 -3.10
N VAL A 17 3.26 -13.66 -2.57
CA VAL A 17 3.17 -13.16 -1.19
C VAL A 17 1.95 -13.73 -0.48
N GLU A 18 2.05 -13.78 0.84
CA GLU A 18 0.98 -14.22 1.73
C GLU A 18 0.33 -13.02 2.41
N VAL A 19 -0.99 -12.86 2.25
CA VAL A 19 -1.77 -11.93 3.06
C VAL A 19 -2.11 -12.62 4.38
N THR A 20 -1.44 -12.25 5.46
CA THR A 20 -1.55 -12.95 6.74
C THR A 20 -2.75 -12.46 7.55
N ARG A 21 -3.08 -11.16 7.47
CA ARG A 21 -4.13 -10.53 8.27
C ARG A 21 -4.83 -9.39 7.56
N ARG A 22 -6.12 -9.23 7.85
CA ARG A 22 -6.88 -7.99 7.59
C ARG A 22 -6.77 -7.08 8.80
N LEU A 23 -6.52 -5.80 8.58
CA LEU A 23 -6.28 -4.80 9.61
C LEU A 23 -7.22 -3.62 9.46
N ARG A 24 -7.59 -3.03 10.59
CA ARG A 24 -8.13 -1.67 10.68
C ARG A 24 -7.13 -0.86 11.50
N VAL A 25 -6.34 -0.06 10.81
CA VAL A 25 -5.21 0.67 11.40
C VAL A 25 -5.70 2.06 11.75
N THR A 26 -5.66 2.41 13.04
CA THR A 26 -5.77 3.79 13.51
C THR A 26 -4.36 4.37 13.56
N ILE A 27 -4.12 5.46 12.84
CA ILE A 27 -2.82 6.13 12.76
C ILE A 27 -3.04 7.63 12.64
N GLU A 28 -2.10 8.44 13.14
CA GLU A 28 -2.05 9.86 12.80
C GLU A 28 -1.87 10.03 11.29
N ASP A 29 -2.43 11.11 10.73
CA ASP A 29 -2.09 11.49 9.37
C ASP A 29 -0.60 11.83 9.27
N ILE A 30 -0.12 11.95 8.03
CA ILE A 30 1.30 12.18 7.75
C ILE A 30 1.80 13.55 8.22
N TYR A 31 0.91 14.47 8.62
CA TYR A 31 1.25 15.79 9.14
C TYR A 31 1.08 15.89 10.66
N VAL A 32 0.64 14.81 11.33
CA VAL A 32 0.37 14.76 12.77
C VAL A 32 -0.70 15.77 13.18
N GLU A 33 -1.71 15.98 12.33
CA GLU A 33 -2.79 16.96 12.55
C GLU A 33 -4.12 16.31 12.96
N GLY A 34 -4.24 15.00 12.82
CA GLY A 34 -5.40 14.23 13.28
C GLY A 34 -5.23 12.73 13.10
N GLU A 35 -6.16 11.96 13.65
CA GLU A 35 -6.19 10.51 13.47
C GLU A 35 -7.03 10.12 12.25
N THR A 36 -6.56 9.08 11.54
CA THR A 36 -7.29 8.44 10.47
C THR A 36 -7.37 6.94 10.70
N VAL A 37 -8.44 6.32 10.18
CA VAL A 37 -8.63 4.87 10.24
C VAL A 37 -8.63 4.33 8.82
N ARG A 38 -7.72 3.39 8.54
CA ARG A 38 -7.57 2.78 7.22
C ARG A 38 -7.72 1.28 7.29
N ARG A 39 -8.40 0.69 6.30
CA ARG A 39 -8.37 -0.75 6.07
C ARG A 39 -7.09 -1.12 5.35
N ALA A 40 -6.39 -2.11 5.90
CA ALA A 40 -5.11 -2.57 5.37
C ALA A 40 -4.99 -4.09 5.47
N PHE A 41 -3.94 -4.60 4.85
CA PHE A 41 -3.50 -5.98 4.94
C PHE A 41 -2.09 -6.02 5.52
N GLU A 42 -1.85 -7.00 6.38
CA GLU A 42 -0.50 -7.45 6.66
C GLU A 42 -0.10 -8.48 5.60
N VAL A 43 1.07 -8.28 5.01
CA VAL A 43 1.60 -9.10 3.93
C VAL A 43 2.98 -9.60 4.32
N ARG A 44 3.24 -10.90 4.15
CA ARG A 44 4.58 -11.45 4.26
C ARG A 44 5.31 -11.22 2.93
N ALA A 45 6.14 -10.19 2.89
CA ALA A 45 6.90 -9.74 1.73
C ALA A 45 8.12 -8.94 2.17
N ARG A 46 9.21 -8.98 1.39
CA ARG A 46 10.36 -8.12 1.59
C ARG A 46 10.19 -6.88 0.70
N VAL A 47 9.73 -5.79 1.31
CA VAL A 47 9.49 -4.51 0.64
C VAL A 47 10.64 -3.56 0.94
N GLU A 48 11.16 -2.92 -0.10
CA GLU A 48 12.29 -1.99 -0.06
C GLU A 48 11.87 -0.57 -0.53
N PRO A 49 12.67 0.46 -0.24
CA PRO A 49 12.44 1.79 -0.80
C PRO A 49 12.30 1.74 -2.33
N GLY A 50 11.21 2.31 -2.84
CA GLY A 50 10.84 2.26 -4.26
C GLY A 50 9.72 1.26 -4.59
N ASP A 51 9.45 0.29 -3.71
CA ASP A 51 8.32 -0.64 -3.89
C ASP A 51 6.97 -0.03 -3.45
N SER A 52 7.00 1.13 -2.78
CA SER A 52 5.80 1.88 -2.39
C SER A 52 4.92 2.17 -3.60
N GLY A 53 3.62 1.91 -3.47
CA GLY A 53 2.66 1.99 -4.57
C GLY A 53 2.50 0.68 -5.36
N GLY A 54 3.35 -0.32 -5.10
CA GLY A 54 3.26 -1.63 -5.75
C GLY A 54 1.92 -2.35 -5.47
N PRO A 55 1.21 -2.84 -6.49
CA PRO A 55 -0.04 -3.56 -6.31
C PRO A 55 0.16 -4.98 -5.80
N VAL A 56 -0.70 -5.39 -4.88
CA VAL A 56 -0.89 -6.77 -4.45
C VAL A 56 -2.12 -7.32 -5.15
N PHE A 57 -1.94 -8.29 -6.03
CA PHE A 57 -3.01 -8.96 -6.77
C PHE A 57 -3.55 -10.19 -6.03
N ASN A 58 -4.87 -10.39 -6.09
CA ASN A 58 -5.51 -11.65 -5.70
C ASN A 58 -5.34 -12.72 -6.80
N GLU A 59 -5.86 -13.93 -6.55
CA GLU A 59 -5.79 -15.06 -7.49
C GLU A 59 -6.58 -14.83 -8.79
N ALA A 60 -7.53 -13.89 -8.78
CA ALA A 60 -8.29 -13.48 -9.97
C ALA A 60 -7.57 -12.41 -10.81
N GLY A 61 -6.37 -11.95 -10.39
CA GLY A 61 -5.64 -10.88 -11.07
C GLY A 61 -6.15 -9.47 -10.79
N GLU A 62 -6.98 -9.31 -9.75
CA GLU A 62 -7.52 -8.00 -9.33
C GLU A 62 -6.64 -7.39 -8.24
N VAL A 63 -6.52 -6.06 -8.22
CA VAL A 63 -5.79 -5.34 -7.16
C VAL A 63 -6.55 -5.51 -5.85
N ALA A 64 -5.97 -6.26 -4.92
CA ALA A 64 -6.47 -6.41 -3.56
C ALA A 64 -5.92 -5.33 -2.64
N GLY A 65 -4.71 -4.81 -2.88
CA GLY A 65 -4.17 -3.72 -2.09
C GLY A 65 -2.94 -3.06 -2.70
N ILE A 66 -2.46 -1.99 -2.05
CA ILE A 66 -1.32 -1.17 -2.48
C ILE A 66 -0.31 -1.05 -1.35
N ILE A 67 0.95 -1.43 -1.59
CA ILE A 67 2.03 -1.35 -0.59
C ILE A 67 2.27 0.10 -0.16
N TYR A 68 2.33 0.34 1.15
CA TYR A 68 2.62 1.67 1.71
C TYR A 68 3.69 1.67 2.80
N ALA A 69 3.97 0.53 3.45
CA ALA A 69 4.94 0.48 4.54
C ALA A 69 5.54 -0.92 4.73
N SER A 70 6.73 -0.97 5.33
CA SER A 70 7.35 -2.17 5.89
C SER A 70 7.47 -2.07 7.41
N SER A 71 7.43 -3.21 8.08
CA SER A 71 7.54 -3.30 9.54
C SER A 71 9.00 -3.12 9.97
N ARG A 72 9.26 -2.17 10.88
CA ARG A 72 10.59 -1.98 11.48
C ARG A 72 10.96 -3.03 12.52
N ALA A 73 9.96 -3.69 13.11
CA ALA A 73 10.14 -4.62 14.22
C ALA A 73 10.02 -6.09 13.83
N ARG A 74 9.49 -6.38 12.63
CA ARG A 74 9.18 -7.74 12.17
C ARG A 74 9.71 -7.89 10.76
N ASP A 75 10.79 -8.65 10.60
CA ASP A 75 11.40 -8.89 9.30
C ASP A 75 10.44 -9.61 8.35
N GLY A 76 10.49 -9.23 7.08
CA GLY A 76 9.63 -9.78 6.02
C GLY A 76 8.13 -9.48 6.19
N ILE A 77 7.75 -8.50 7.01
CA ILE A 77 6.38 -8.03 7.13
C ILE A 77 6.24 -6.65 6.50
N ALA A 78 5.25 -6.53 5.62
CA ALA A 78 4.84 -5.29 4.99
C ALA A 78 3.34 -5.06 5.15
N PHE A 79 2.90 -3.87 4.78
CA PHE A 79 1.53 -3.43 4.88
C PHE A 79 1.04 -2.87 3.54
N ALA A 80 -0.16 -3.28 3.16
CA ALA A 80 -0.85 -2.81 1.97
C ALA A 80 -2.18 -2.15 2.36
N LEU A 81 -2.52 -0.99 1.81
CA LEU A 81 -3.87 -0.44 1.90
C LEU A 81 -4.84 -1.34 1.14
N ALA A 82 -6.01 -1.60 1.69
CA ALA A 82 -7.02 -2.43 1.02
C ALA A 82 -7.61 -1.68 -0.19
N ASP A 83 -8.02 -2.43 -1.21
CA ASP A 83 -8.66 -1.90 -2.43
C ASP A 83 -9.85 -0.97 -2.12
N THR A 84 -10.59 -1.24 -1.05
CA THR A 84 -11.69 -0.37 -0.61
C THR A 84 -11.27 1.06 -0.25
N GLU A 85 -10.05 1.28 0.23
CA GLU A 85 -9.51 2.63 0.45
C GLU A 85 -9.11 3.28 -0.89
N LEU A 86 -8.54 2.50 -1.81
CA LEU A 86 -8.19 2.97 -3.16
C LEU A 86 -9.45 3.38 -3.95
N ARG A 87 -10.51 2.57 -3.93
CA ARG A 87 -11.78 2.87 -4.61
C ARG A 87 -12.38 4.17 -4.08
N ALA A 88 -12.43 4.34 -2.75
CA ALA A 88 -12.94 5.56 -2.14
C ALA A 88 -12.12 6.80 -2.55
N ALA A 89 -10.79 6.67 -2.70
CA ALA A 89 -9.94 7.75 -3.19
C ALA A 89 -10.20 8.06 -4.68
N LEU A 90 -10.38 7.03 -5.52
CA LEU A 90 -10.69 7.17 -6.94
C LEU A 90 -12.08 7.80 -7.17
N ASP A 91 -13.07 7.45 -6.36
CA ASP A 91 -14.42 8.01 -6.43
C ASP A 91 -14.45 9.51 -6.07
N ALA A 92 -13.42 10.01 -5.38
CA ALA A 92 -13.28 11.41 -5.00
C ALA A 92 -12.39 12.22 -5.97
N VAL A 93 -11.93 11.63 -7.08
CA VAL A 93 -11.07 12.32 -8.04
C VAL A 93 -11.89 13.32 -8.86
N GLU A 94 -11.50 14.59 -8.76
CA GLU A 94 -12.01 15.65 -9.62
C GLU A 94 -11.05 15.87 -10.82
N PRO A 95 -11.55 16.25 -12.00
CA PRO A 95 -10.71 16.51 -13.17
C PRO A 95 -9.72 17.66 -12.96
N ALA A 96 -10.04 18.58 -12.06
CA ALA A 96 -9.14 19.62 -11.63
C ALA A 96 -8.07 19.01 -10.72
N GLY A 97 -6.80 19.15 -11.10
CA GLY A 97 -5.68 18.70 -10.27
C GLY A 97 -5.70 19.34 -8.89
N VAL A 98 -5.25 18.60 -7.89
CA VAL A 98 -5.08 19.06 -6.51
C VAL A 98 -3.61 19.21 -6.17
N GLY A 99 -3.29 20.03 -5.16
CA GLY A 99 -1.92 20.10 -4.63
C GLY A 99 -1.52 18.83 -3.89
N THR A 100 -0.23 18.52 -3.87
CA THR A 100 0.33 17.33 -3.19
C THR A 100 0.59 17.53 -1.68
N GLY A 101 0.17 18.66 -1.12
CA GLY A 101 0.45 19.03 0.27
C GLY A 101 1.89 19.49 0.52
N ARG A 102 2.29 19.53 1.80
CA ARG A 102 3.65 19.88 2.25
C ARG A 102 4.58 18.66 2.20
N CYS A 103 5.89 18.90 2.13
CA CYS A 103 6.89 17.84 2.28
C CYS A 103 6.83 17.21 3.67
N LEU A 104 7.15 15.91 3.73
CA LEU A 104 7.34 15.13 4.96
C LEU A 104 8.78 15.20 5.45
#